data_AF-V9LGS7-F1
#
_entry.id   AF-V9LGS7-F1
#
_cell.length_a   1.000
_cell.length_b   1.000
_cell.length_c   1.000
_cell.angle_alpha   90.00
_cell.angle_beta   90.00
_cell.angle_gamma   90.00
#
_symmetry.space_group_name_H-M   'P 1'
#
loop_
_entity.id
_entity.type
_entity.pdbx_description
1 polymer ?
#
loop_
_entity_poly.entity_id
_entity_poly.type
_entity_poly.pdbx_seq_one_letter_code
_entity_poly.pdbx_strand_id
1 'polypeptide(L)'
;RGGEEAIKGGGTSGGFHSPMDIFDMFFGGGGRMHSRPERRGRNVAHQLSMSLEDMYNGATRKLTLQKNVICQKCNGYGGKEGSVERCPNCRGSGTEVHIQQIGPGIIQQIQTMCSECRGEGERINAKDRCKTCSGKKVVREKKILEVHVDRGMKDGQKITFHGEGDQLPGLEPGDVIIILDQKEHASFQRSENNLITL
;
A
#
# COMPACT_ATOMS: atom_id res chain seq x y z
N ARG A 1 43.25 -39.39 -10.95
CA ARG A 1 43.45 -38.24 -11.86
C ARG A 1 42.24 -37.31 -11.68
N GLY A 2 42.29 -36.18 -11.00
CA GLY A 2 43.30 -35.51 -10.17
C GLY A 2 42.53 -34.48 -9.33
N GLY A 3 42.88 -34.33 -8.05
CA GLY A 3 42.12 -33.51 -7.11
C GLY A 3 42.87 -33.26 -5.80
N GLU A 4 44.19 -33.22 -5.85
CA GLU A 4 45.04 -33.04 -4.67
C GLU A 4 46.22 -32.14 -5.04
N GLU A 5 45.98 -30.86 -5.32
CA GLU A 5 47.11 -29.94 -5.58
C GLU A 5 46.81 -28.44 -5.37
N ALA A 6 45.88 -28.09 -4.46
CA ALA A 6 45.65 -26.69 -4.09
C ALA A 6 45.95 -26.37 -2.62
N ILE A 7 46.51 -27.31 -1.85
CA ILE A 7 46.83 -27.11 -0.43
C ILE A 7 48.34 -27.06 -0.24
N LYS A 8 49.00 -25.99 -0.70
CA LYS A 8 50.24 -25.46 -0.10
C LYS A 8 50.76 -24.24 -0.85
N GLY A 9 50.70 -23.08 -0.20
CA GLY A 9 51.53 -21.94 -0.55
C GLY A 9 51.06 -20.65 0.11
N GLY A 10 51.71 -20.26 1.21
CA GLY A 10 51.67 -18.89 1.74
C GLY A 10 51.18 -18.78 3.17
N GLY A 11 52.10 -18.54 4.11
CA GLY A 11 51.85 -18.56 5.55
C GLY A 11 51.48 -17.22 6.19
N THR A 12 51.15 -17.37 7.48
CA THR A 12 51.36 -16.45 8.60
C THR A 12 50.17 -15.60 9.05
N SER A 13 49.90 -15.76 10.36
CA SER A 13 49.19 -14.89 11.31
C SER A 13 47.68 -15.09 11.49
N GLY A 14 47.36 -15.78 12.60
CA GLY A 14 46.47 -15.26 13.64
C GLY A 14 44.97 -15.24 13.37
N GLY A 15 44.24 -16.18 13.99
CA GLY A 15 42.80 -16.05 14.18
C GLY A 15 42.11 -17.41 14.21
N PHE A 16 41.82 -17.91 15.42
CA PHE A 16 40.92 -19.05 15.64
C PHE A 16 39.54 -18.69 15.09
N HIS A 17 39.20 -19.15 13.87
CA HIS A 17 37.85 -19.06 13.31
C HIS A 17 37.28 -20.46 13.19
N SER A 18 36.10 -20.62 13.79
CA SER A 18 35.41 -21.91 13.84
C SER A 18 34.94 -22.32 12.44
N PRO A 19 34.83 -23.64 12.14
CA PRO A 19 34.36 -24.15 10.85
C PRO A 19 32.93 -23.68 10.44
N MET A 20 32.18 -23.08 11.37
CA MET A 20 30.86 -22.49 11.11
C MET A 20 30.93 -21.15 10.37
N ASP A 21 31.99 -20.34 10.56
CA ASP A 21 32.11 -19.01 9.92
C ASP A 21 32.31 -19.10 8.39
N ILE A 22 32.87 -20.22 7.91
CA ILE A 22 33.08 -20.47 6.48
C ILE A 22 31.77 -20.92 5.80
N PHE A 23 30.88 -21.59 6.54
CA PHE A 23 29.55 -21.98 6.05
C PHE A 23 28.63 -20.75 5.95
N ASP A 24 28.70 -19.82 6.91
CA ASP A 24 27.94 -18.57 6.90
C ASP A 24 28.39 -17.59 5.79
N MET A 25 29.67 -17.65 5.39
CA MET A 25 30.20 -16.83 4.29
C MET A 25 29.81 -17.35 2.90
N PHE A 26 29.57 -18.66 2.75
CA PHE A 26 29.20 -19.30 1.47
C PHE A 26 27.69 -19.45 1.28
N PHE A 27 26.90 -19.60 2.37
CA PHE A 27 25.43 -19.52 2.36
C PHE A 27 24.91 -18.10 2.62
N GLY A 28 25.75 -17.10 2.30
CA GLY A 28 25.50 -15.68 2.45
C GLY A 28 24.19 -15.21 1.82
N GLY A 29 23.14 -15.14 2.63
CA GLY A 29 22.02 -14.23 2.44
C GLY A 29 22.33 -12.94 3.16
N GLY A 30 23.16 -12.10 2.55
CA GLY A 30 23.66 -10.85 3.12
C GLY A 30 22.56 -10.05 3.82
N GLY A 31 22.97 -9.34 4.87
CA GLY A 31 22.16 -8.37 5.61
C GLY A 31 21.55 -7.33 4.66
N ARG A 32 20.45 -7.73 4.01
CA ARG A 32 19.49 -6.83 3.44
C ARG A 32 18.83 -6.23 4.66
N MET A 33 19.22 -5.01 4.95
CA MET A 33 18.39 -4.03 5.64
C MET A 33 16.93 -4.42 5.38
N HIS A 34 16.29 -5.06 6.35
CA HIS A 34 14.85 -5.27 6.30
C HIS A 34 14.28 -3.86 6.40
N SER A 35 14.16 -3.17 5.27
CA SER A 35 13.22 -2.07 5.12
C SER A 35 11.91 -2.68 5.55
N ARG A 36 11.55 -2.38 6.80
CA ARG A 36 10.25 -2.67 7.37
C ARG A 36 9.25 -2.25 6.29
N PRO A 37 8.38 -3.15 5.81
CA PRO A 37 7.45 -2.80 4.74
C PRO A 37 6.78 -1.50 5.15
N GLU A 38 6.93 -0.46 4.31
CA GLU A 38 6.40 0.86 4.58
C GLU A 38 4.94 0.66 4.98
N ARG A 39 4.62 0.97 6.24
CA ARG A 39 3.27 0.85 6.78
C ARG A 39 2.44 2.02 6.25
N ARG A 40 2.46 2.24 4.94
CA ARG A 40 1.81 3.36 4.28
C ARG A 40 0.77 2.84 3.31
N GLY A 41 -0.37 3.53 3.28
CA GLY A 41 -1.43 3.33 2.33
C GLY A 41 -0.96 3.64 0.91
N ARG A 42 -1.67 3.09 -0.06
CA ARG A 42 -1.37 3.32 -1.47
C ARG A 42 -1.71 4.76 -1.87
N ASN A 43 -0.89 5.33 -2.75
CA ASN A 43 -1.20 6.61 -3.36
C ASN A 43 -2.35 6.44 -4.37
N VAL A 44 -3.15 7.50 -4.53
CA VAL A 44 -4.26 7.56 -5.49
C VAL A 44 -3.98 8.67 -6.49
N ALA A 45 -4.13 8.38 -7.78
CA ALA A 45 -3.97 9.37 -8.84
C ALA A 45 -5.33 9.81 -9.39
N HIS A 46 -5.52 11.12 -9.58
CA HIS A 46 -6.70 11.69 -10.23
C HIS A 46 -6.27 12.61 -11.38
N GLN A 47 -6.90 12.45 -12.53
CA GLN A 47 -6.72 13.38 -13.64
C GLN A 47 -7.64 14.59 -13.44
N LEU A 48 -7.07 15.78 -13.56
CA LEU A 48 -7.81 17.04 -13.55
C LEU A 48 -7.72 17.66 -14.95
N SER A 49 -8.81 17.54 -15.71
CA SER A 49 -8.85 18.12 -17.05
C SER A 49 -8.95 19.64 -16.99
N MET A 50 -8.01 20.31 -17.63
CA MET A 50 -7.84 21.76 -17.62
C MET A 50 -7.89 22.31 -19.04
N SER A 51 -8.43 23.52 -19.19
CA SER A 51 -8.35 24.25 -20.46
C SER A 51 -6.98 24.88 -20.64
N LEU A 52 -6.59 25.17 -21.89
CA LEU A 52 -5.33 25.86 -22.19
C LEU A 52 -5.29 27.25 -21.52
N GLU A 53 -6.42 27.93 -21.49
CA GLU A 53 -6.62 29.25 -20.90
C GLU A 53 -6.44 29.23 -19.39
N ASP A 54 -6.97 28.20 -18.71
CA ASP A 54 -6.80 28.03 -17.26
C ASP A 54 -5.33 27.75 -16.93
N MET A 55 -4.64 26.94 -17.74
CA MET A 55 -3.21 26.64 -17.55
C MET A 55 -2.32 27.86 -17.86
N TYR A 56 -2.74 28.73 -18.77
CA TYR A 56 -2.03 29.95 -19.11
C TYR A 56 -2.21 31.05 -18.04
N ASN A 57 -3.45 31.33 -17.65
CA ASN A 57 -3.79 32.41 -16.72
C ASN A 57 -3.65 32.03 -15.24
N GLY A 58 -3.56 30.72 -14.96
CA GLY A 58 -3.65 30.16 -13.62
C GLY A 58 -5.10 30.07 -13.16
N ALA A 59 -5.41 29.05 -12.36
CA ALA A 59 -6.77 28.80 -11.88
C ALA A 59 -6.75 28.05 -10.55
N THR A 60 -7.83 28.18 -9.78
CA THR A 60 -8.07 27.34 -8.60
C THR A 60 -9.30 26.49 -8.84
N ARG A 61 -9.14 25.16 -8.79
CA ARG A 61 -10.23 24.18 -8.99
C ARG A 61 -10.52 23.44 -7.70
N LYS A 62 -11.80 23.30 -7.35
CA LYS A 62 -12.23 22.51 -6.19
C LYS A 62 -12.54 21.08 -6.63
N LEU A 63 -11.79 20.11 -6.12
CA LEU A 63 -12.00 18.69 -6.36
C LEU A 63 -12.66 18.04 -5.13
N THR A 64 -13.79 17.35 -5.32
CA THR A 64 -14.39 16.57 -4.23
C THR A 64 -13.83 15.16 -4.24
N LEU A 65 -13.05 14.82 -3.23
CA LEU A 65 -12.49 13.51 -2.99
C LEU A 65 -13.39 12.72 -2.01
N GLN A 66 -13.67 11.46 -2.35
CA GLN A 66 -14.25 10.49 -1.41
C GLN A 66 -13.13 9.59 -0.91
N LYS A 67 -12.92 9.57 0.41
CA LYS A 67 -11.89 8.73 1.03
C LYS A 67 -12.39 8.04 2.28
N ASN A 68 -11.75 6.95 2.65
CA ASN A 68 -11.94 6.31 3.94
C ASN A 68 -11.08 7.02 4.98
N VAL A 69 -11.70 7.34 6.12
CA VAL A 69 -11.01 7.88 7.30
C VAL A 69 -11.23 6.95 8.47
N ILE A 70 -10.29 6.95 9.42
CA ILE A 70 -10.44 6.20 10.67
C ILE A 70 -11.72 6.68 11.39
N CYS A 71 -12.54 5.73 11.82
CA CYS A 71 -13.78 6.03 12.50
C CYS A 71 -13.51 6.67 13.85
N GLN A 72 -13.72 7.99 13.96
CA GLN A 72 -13.47 8.77 15.17
C GLN A 72 -14.27 8.30 16.40
N LYS A 73 -15.45 7.68 16.18
CA LYS A 73 -16.28 7.17 17.29
C LYS A 73 -15.70 5.92 17.97
N CYS A 74 -14.82 5.20 17.31
CA CYS A 74 -14.18 3.99 17.85
C CYS A 74 -12.68 3.97 17.64
N ASN A 75 -12.05 5.09 17.27
CA ASN A 75 -10.61 5.23 17.01
C ASN A 75 -10.00 4.10 16.15
N GLY A 76 -10.77 3.55 15.21
CA GLY A 76 -10.30 2.44 14.36
C GLY A 76 -10.35 1.05 14.98
N TYR A 77 -10.91 0.87 16.18
CA TYR A 77 -11.13 -0.47 16.76
C TYR A 77 -12.27 -1.24 16.08
N GLY A 78 -13.28 -0.53 15.56
CA GLY A 78 -14.50 -1.13 14.98
C GLY A 78 -15.58 -1.47 16.01
N GLY A 79 -15.24 -1.38 17.30
CA GLY A 79 -16.13 -1.61 18.43
C GLY A 79 -15.69 -0.81 19.66
N LYS A 80 -16.18 -1.17 20.84
CA LYS A 80 -15.63 -0.67 22.09
C LYS A 80 -14.17 -1.10 22.24
N GLU A 81 -13.39 -0.33 22.99
CA GLU A 81 -12.02 -0.73 23.33
C GLU A 81 -12.02 -2.09 24.04
N GLY A 82 -11.12 -2.99 23.64
CA GLY A 82 -11.05 -4.35 24.16
C GLY A 82 -12.14 -5.32 23.66
N SER A 83 -13.12 -4.87 22.86
CA SER A 83 -14.17 -5.75 22.31
C SER A 83 -13.76 -6.56 21.09
N VAL A 84 -12.53 -6.34 20.59
CA VAL A 84 -11.96 -7.06 19.46
C VAL A 84 -11.31 -8.33 19.99
N GLU A 85 -11.85 -9.47 19.59
CA GLU A 85 -11.38 -10.79 19.98
C GLU A 85 -10.79 -11.50 18.77
N ARG A 86 -9.79 -12.36 18.97
CA ARG A 86 -9.32 -13.24 17.89
C ARG A 86 -10.43 -14.22 17.52
N CYS A 87 -10.65 -14.40 16.22
CA CYS A 87 -11.64 -15.35 15.74
C CYS A 87 -11.26 -16.76 16.22
N PRO A 88 -12.14 -17.47 16.96
CA PRO A 88 -11.82 -18.79 17.49
C PRO A 88 -11.70 -19.85 16.40
N ASN A 89 -12.48 -19.72 15.31
CA ASN A 89 -12.52 -20.73 14.26
C ASN A 89 -11.23 -20.76 13.43
N CYS A 90 -10.74 -19.59 13.00
CA CYS A 90 -9.50 -19.47 12.24
C CYS A 90 -8.28 -19.13 13.12
N ARG A 91 -8.46 -18.95 14.43
CA ARG A 91 -7.41 -18.56 15.40
C ARG A 91 -6.60 -17.33 14.98
N GLY A 92 -7.24 -16.36 14.32
CA GLY A 92 -6.57 -15.14 13.83
C GLY A 92 -6.06 -15.20 12.39
N SER A 93 -6.09 -16.35 11.71
CA SER A 93 -5.55 -16.46 10.34
C SER A 93 -6.43 -15.83 9.25
N GLY A 94 -7.72 -15.61 9.53
CA GLY A 94 -8.71 -15.18 8.53
C GLY A 94 -9.15 -16.28 7.56
N THR A 95 -8.53 -17.46 7.59
CA THR A 95 -8.80 -18.55 6.63
C THR A 95 -8.93 -19.90 7.29
N GLU A 96 -9.80 -20.75 6.75
CA GLU A 96 -10.01 -22.13 7.16
C GLU A 96 -9.44 -23.09 6.10
N VAL A 97 -8.74 -24.13 6.53
CA VAL A 97 -8.16 -25.14 5.63
C VAL A 97 -9.03 -26.39 5.68
N HIS A 98 -9.63 -26.75 4.56
CA HIS A 98 -10.38 -27.99 4.39
C HIS A 98 -9.54 -29.00 3.62
N ILE A 99 -9.46 -30.23 4.14
CA ILE A 99 -8.78 -31.33 3.45
C ILE A 99 -9.86 -32.10 2.67
N GLN A 100 -9.73 -32.12 1.35
CA GLN A 100 -10.60 -32.87 0.46
C GLN A 100 -9.82 -34.02 -0.17
N GLN A 101 -10.32 -35.25 -0.02
CA GLN A 101 -9.75 -36.42 -0.70
C GLN A 101 -10.37 -36.51 -2.09
N ILE A 102 -9.54 -36.44 -3.13
CA ILE A 102 -9.98 -36.40 -4.54
C ILE A 102 -9.70 -37.74 -5.25
N GLY A 103 -8.90 -38.59 -4.63
CA GLY A 103 -8.68 -39.96 -5.09
C GLY A 103 -7.90 -40.80 -4.08
N PRO A 104 -7.64 -42.08 -4.40
CA PRO A 104 -6.78 -42.93 -3.59
C PRO A 104 -5.39 -42.30 -3.42
N GLY A 105 -5.01 -41.97 -2.19
CA GLY A 105 -3.71 -41.36 -1.87
C GLY A 105 -3.55 -39.88 -2.25
N ILE A 106 -4.56 -39.22 -2.83
CA ILE A 106 -4.49 -37.82 -3.23
C ILE A 106 -5.38 -36.97 -2.31
N ILE A 107 -4.73 -36.17 -1.46
CA ILE A 107 -5.36 -35.16 -0.61
C ILE A 107 -5.10 -33.77 -1.19
N GLN A 108 -6.14 -32.95 -1.29
CA GLN A 108 -6.04 -31.53 -1.61
C GLN A 108 -6.38 -30.72 -0.37
N GLN A 109 -5.52 -29.75 -0.05
CA GLN A 109 -5.84 -28.73 0.95
C GLN A 109 -6.44 -27.52 0.25
N ILE A 110 -7.67 -27.18 0.60
CA ILE A 110 -8.39 -26.02 0.07
C ILE A 110 -8.43 -24.98 1.19
N GLN A 111 -7.78 -23.85 0.96
CA GLN A 111 -7.87 -22.70 1.85
C GLN A 111 -9.08 -21.85 1.44
N THR A 112 -9.99 -21.64 2.39
CA THR A 112 -11.19 -20.82 2.20
C THR A 112 -11.19 -19.66 3.19
N MET A 113 -11.92 -18.60 2.87
CA MET A 113 -12.11 -17.49 3.80
C MET A 113 -12.93 -17.95 5.00
N CYS A 114 -12.45 -17.67 6.22
CA CYS A 114 -13.17 -18.04 7.44
C CYS A 114 -14.59 -17.46 7.42
N SER A 115 -15.59 -18.30 7.63
CA SER A 115 -17.00 -17.91 7.52
C SER A 115 -17.43 -16.98 8.67
N GLU A 116 -16.84 -17.15 9.85
CA GLU A 116 -17.16 -16.36 11.05
C GLU A 116 -16.61 -14.93 11.01
N CYS A 117 -15.33 -14.77 10.67
CA CYS A 117 -14.67 -13.45 10.63
C CYS A 117 -14.55 -12.86 9.22
N ARG A 118 -14.98 -13.59 8.18
CA ARG A 118 -14.94 -13.15 6.78
C ARG A 118 -13.57 -12.65 6.34
N GLY A 119 -12.51 -13.35 6.75
CA GLY A 119 -11.15 -12.97 6.40
C GLY A 119 -10.47 -11.98 7.35
N GLU A 120 -11.19 -11.36 8.29
CA GLU A 120 -10.61 -10.34 9.17
C GLU A 120 -9.68 -10.93 10.24
N GLY A 121 -9.81 -12.22 10.57
CA GLY A 121 -9.05 -12.88 11.65
C GLY A 121 -9.48 -12.48 13.07
N GLU A 122 -10.22 -11.38 13.19
CA GLU A 122 -10.78 -10.85 14.42
C GLU A 122 -12.30 -10.86 14.36
N ARG A 123 -12.95 -10.84 15.52
CA ARG A 123 -14.40 -10.74 15.64
C ARG A 123 -14.76 -9.72 16.71
N ILE A 124 -15.86 -9.00 16.47
CA ILE A 124 -16.46 -8.08 17.44
C ILE A 124 -17.90 -8.53 17.67
N ASN A 125 -18.26 -8.73 18.94
CA ASN A 125 -19.62 -9.09 19.34
C ASN A 125 -20.61 -8.02 18.87
N ALA A 126 -21.77 -8.45 18.36
CA ALA A 126 -22.73 -7.54 17.70
C ALA A 126 -23.18 -6.37 18.60
N LYS A 127 -23.24 -6.60 19.92
CA LYS A 127 -23.62 -5.59 20.93
C LYS A 127 -22.55 -4.50 21.11
N ASP A 128 -21.29 -4.81 20.83
CA ASP A 128 -20.14 -3.92 21.05
C ASP A 128 -19.61 -3.30 19.75
N ARG A 129 -20.16 -3.70 18.60
CA ARG A 129 -19.84 -3.10 17.30
C ARG A 129 -20.17 -1.60 17.32
N CYS A 130 -19.25 -0.83 16.76
CA CYS A 130 -19.45 0.60 16.59
C CYS A 130 -20.64 0.82 15.65
N LYS A 131 -21.62 1.60 16.08
CA LYS A 131 -22.82 1.90 15.27
C LYS A 131 -22.52 2.74 14.03
N THR A 132 -21.40 3.48 14.01
CA THR A 132 -21.04 4.40 12.92
C THR A 132 -20.32 3.68 11.77
N CYS A 133 -19.34 2.82 12.05
CA CYS A 133 -18.63 2.05 11.02
C CYS A 133 -19.12 0.61 10.88
N SER A 134 -20.03 0.16 11.75
CA SER A 134 -20.58 -1.21 11.77
C SER A 134 -19.50 -2.29 11.83
N GLY A 135 -18.42 -2.06 12.58
CA GLY A 135 -17.28 -3.00 12.67
C GLY A 135 -16.14 -2.72 11.69
N LYS A 136 -16.36 -1.93 10.64
CA LYS A 136 -15.39 -1.74 9.54
C LYS A 136 -14.15 -0.92 9.89
N LYS A 137 -14.08 -0.36 11.11
CA LYS A 137 -12.97 0.49 11.62
C LYS A 137 -12.80 1.85 10.91
N VAL A 138 -13.27 2.00 9.68
CA VAL A 138 -13.23 3.23 8.86
C VAL A 138 -14.62 3.68 8.43
N VAL A 139 -14.75 4.95 8.05
CA VAL A 139 -15.96 5.55 7.48
C VAL A 139 -15.62 6.33 6.21
N ARG A 140 -16.57 6.43 5.27
CA ARG A 140 -16.38 7.24 4.06
C ARG A 140 -16.67 8.70 4.35
N GLU A 141 -15.74 9.57 3.99
CA GLU A 141 -15.84 11.01 4.14
C GLU A 141 -15.63 11.71 2.78
N LYS A 142 -16.36 12.81 2.57
CA LYS A 142 -16.18 13.70 1.42
C LYS A 142 -15.29 14.86 1.86
N LYS A 143 -14.16 15.06 1.19
CA LYS A 143 -13.26 16.19 1.41
C LYS A 143 -13.11 16.99 0.12
N ILE A 144 -13.14 18.32 0.24
CA ILE A 144 -12.88 19.21 -0.89
C ILE A 144 -11.40 19.59 -0.85
N LEU A 145 -10.67 19.29 -1.92
CA LEU A 145 -9.30 19.72 -2.14
C LEU A 145 -9.32 20.93 -3.08
N GLU A 146 -8.65 22.01 -2.68
CA GLU A 146 -8.44 23.17 -3.55
C GLU A 146 -7.12 22.97 -4.29
N VAL A 147 -7.22 22.73 -5.60
CA VAL A 147 -6.08 22.52 -6.49
C VAL A 147 -5.73 23.86 -7.12
N HIS A 148 -4.58 24.40 -6.71
CA HIS A 148 -4.01 25.60 -7.30
C HIS A 148 -3.17 25.22 -8.52
N VAL A 149 -3.54 25.76 -9.68
CA VAL A 149 -2.81 25.60 -10.93
C VAL A 149 -2.15 26.93 -11.24
N ASP A 150 -0.83 26.95 -11.13
CA ASP A 150 -0.04 28.14 -11.41
C ASP A 150 0.06 28.39 -12.91
N ARG A 151 0.31 29.65 -13.26
CA ARG A 151 0.50 30.10 -14.63
C ARG A 151 1.63 29.32 -15.30
N GLY A 152 1.35 28.79 -16.49
CA GLY A 152 2.32 28.09 -17.30
C GLY A 152 2.61 26.65 -16.88
N MET A 153 1.90 26.11 -15.87
CA MET A 153 1.97 24.67 -15.55
C MET A 153 1.74 23.82 -16.80
N LYS A 154 2.43 22.69 -16.90
CA LYS A 154 2.47 21.84 -18.10
C LYS A 154 1.48 20.69 -18.01
N ASP A 155 1.12 20.15 -19.17
CA ASP A 155 0.39 18.88 -19.25
C ASP A 155 1.18 17.75 -18.55
N GLY A 156 0.47 16.85 -17.89
CA GLY A 156 1.04 15.74 -17.11
C GLY A 156 1.73 16.15 -15.80
N GLN A 157 1.81 17.45 -15.48
CA GLN A 157 2.41 17.93 -14.23
C GLN A 157 1.59 17.43 -13.02
N LYS A 158 2.29 17.09 -11.94
CA LYS A 158 1.71 16.45 -10.75
C LYS A 158 1.65 17.43 -9.58
N ILE A 159 0.50 17.50 -8.93
CA ILE A 159 0.26 18.22 -7.69
C ILE A 159 -0.09 17.19 -6.61
N THR A 160 0.75 17.08 -5.58
CA THR A 160 0.62 16.03 -4.56
C THR A 160 0.03 16.60 -3.27
N PHE A 161 -1.04 15.97 -2.79
CA PHE A 161 -1.63 16.22 -1.48
C PHE A 161 -1.22 15.10 -0.53
N HIS A 162 -0.30 15.43 0.38
CA HIS A 162 0.28 14.44 1.29
C HIS A 162 -0.70 13.96 2.35
N GLY A 163 -0.76 12.65 2.57
CA GLY A 163 -1.62 12.03 3.58
C GLY A 163 -3.12 12.12 3.29
N GLU A 164 -3.51 12.55 2.09
CA GLU A 164 -4.91 12.66 1.69
C GLU A 164 -5.50 11.36 1.14
N GLY A 165 -4.71 10.29 1.02
CA GLY A 165 -5.17 8.98 0.62
C GLY A 165 -6.10 8.31 1.64
N ASP A 166 -6.56 7.11 1.29
CA ASP A 166 -7.37 6.28 2.19
C ASP A 166 -6.60 5.94 3.47
N GLN A 167 -7.28 6.09 4.61
CA GLN A 167 -6.75 5.68 5.91
C GLN A 167 -7.16 4.24 6.22
N LEU A 168 -6.24 3.50 6.82
CA LEU A 168 -6.48 2.15 7.33
C LEU A 168 -5.88 2.04 8.73
N PRO A 169 -6.52 1.32 9.66
CA PRO A 169 -5.96 1.12 11.00
C PRO A 169 -4.55 0.53 10.95
N GLY A 170 -3.59 1.17 11.62
CA GLY A 170 -2.20 0.72 11.69
C GLY A 170 -1.33 1.02 10.47
N LEU A 171 -1.86 1.76 9.48
CA LEU A 171 -1.13 2.26 8.31
C LEU A 171 -1.22 3.79 8.26
N GLU A 172 -0.11 4.45 7.93
CA GLU A 172 -0.07 5.86 7.56
C GLU A 172 -0.78 6.05 6.22
N PRO A 173 -1.51 7.16 6.00
CA PRO A 173 -2.17 7.38 4.71
C PRO A 173 -1.17 7.58 3.57
N GLY A 174 -1.56 7.11 2.38
CA GLY A 174 -0.89 7.46 1.14
C GLY A 174 -1.22 8.90 0.70
N ASP A 175 -0.73 9.26 -0.47
CA ASP A 175 -0.93 10.59 -1.06
C ASP A 175 -1.98 10.58 -2.15
N VAL A 176 -2.60 11.74 -2.38
CA VAL A 176 -3.44 11.98 -3.55
C VAL A 176 -2.66 12.81 -4.54
N ILE A 177 -2.44 12.26 -5.73
CA ILE A 177 -1.65 12.87 -6.80
C ILE A 177 -2.62 13.34 -7.87
N ILE A 178 -2.74 14.65 -8.03
CA ILE A 178 -3.51 15.25 -9.12
C ILE A 178 -2.59 15.39 -10.32
N ILE A 179 -2.97 14.81 -11.44
CA ILE A 179 -2.26 14.90 -12.72
C ILE A 179 -3.04 15.88 -13.59
N LEU A 180 -2.40 16.96 -13.99
CA LEU A 180 -3.01 17.91 -14.92
C LEU A 180 -3.13 17.27 -16.30
N ASP A 181 -4.30 17.38 -16.89
CA ASP A 181 -4.64 16.84 -18.20
C ASP A 181 -5.12 18.00 -19.08
N GLN A 182 -4.28 18.46 -20.00
CA GLN A 182 -4.61 19.58 -20.87
C GLN A 182 -5.59 19.13 -21.95
N LYS A 183 -6.78 19.73 -21.96
CA LYS A 183 -7.75 19.51 -23.03
C LYS A 183 -7.20 20.03 -24.36
N GLU A 184 -7.52 19.32 -25.43
CA GLU A 184 -7.30 19.80 -26.79
C GLU A 184 -8.06 21.11 -27.00
N HIS A 185 -7.41 22.07 -27.66
CA HIS A 185 -7.96 23.38 -27.94
C HIS A 185 -8.22 23.51 -29.45
N ALA A 186 -9.37 24.08 -29.83
CA ALA A 186 -9.86 24.06 -31.21
C ALA A 186 -8.98 24.85 -32.20
N SER A 187 -8.25 25.86 -31.72
CA SER A 187 -7.45 26.76 -32.56
C SER A 187 -5.95 26.74 -32.27
N PHE A 188 -5.53 26.08 -31.19
CA PHE A 188 -4.16 26.18 -30.69
C PHE A 188 -3.65 24.84 -30.19
N GLN A 189 -2.42 24.51 -30.56
CA GLN A 189 -1.66 23.41 -29.99
C GLN A 189 -0.49 24.00 -29.19
N ARG A 190 -0.37 23.59 -27.92
CA ARG A 190 0.76 24.00 -27.09
C ARG A 190 1.99 23.17 -27.45
N SER A 191 3.08 23.84 -27.78
CA SER A 191 4.40 23.24 -27.96
C SER A 191 5.38 23.93 -27.01
N GLU A 192 5.64 23.27 -25.88
CA GLU A 192 6.42 23.81 -24.75
C GLU A 192 5.88 25.17 -24.26
N ASN A 193 6.59 26.25 -24.58
CA ASN A 193 6.27 27.63 -24.20
C ASN A 193 5.60 28.41 -25.36
N ASN A 194 5.37 27.77 -26.50
CA ASN A 194 4.77 28.36 -27.68
C ASN A 194 3.35 27.83 -27.91
N LEU A 195 2.54 28.62 -28.62
CA LEU A 195 1.25 28.21 -29.15
C LEU A 195 1.36 28.18 -30.68
N ILE A 196 1.00 27.05 -31.26
CA ILE A 196 0.95 26.84 -32.71
C ILE A 196 -0.53 26.86 -33.10
N THR A 197 -0.89 27.68 -34.07
CA THR A 197 -2.25 27.65 -34.64
C THR A 197 -2.42 26.38 -35.45
N LEU A 198 -3.56 25.70 -35.27
CA LEU A 198 -3.92 24.50 -36.05
C LEU A 198 -4.26 24.83 -37.51
#